data_AF-A0A7X1I149-F1
#
_entry.id   AF-A0A7X1I149-F1
#
_cell.length_a   1.000
_cell.length_b   1.000
_cell.length_c   1.000
_cell.angle_alpha   90.00
_cell.angle_beta   90.00
_cell.angle_gamma   90.00
#
_symmetry.space_group_name_H-M   'P 1'
#
loop_
_entity.id
_entity.type
_entity.pdbx_description
1 polymer ?
#
loop_
_entity_poly.entity_id
_entity_poly.type
_entity_poly.pdbx_seq_one_letter_code
_entity_poly.pdbx_strand_id
1 'polypeptide(L)' 'MPVLRRLVAVGRDGSEQTVATWAVPAHGTRPADVTGGTALRPGQIARFEVRTAGGQRLVTLDPP' A
#
# COMPACT_ATOMS: atom_id res chain seq x y z
N MET A 1 -20.01 -7.32 1.54
CA MET A 1 -18.69 -7.94 1.74
C MET A 1 -17.62 -6.85 1.74
N PRO A 2 -16.70 -6.82 2.71
CA PRO A 2 -15.59 -5.86 2.69
C PRO A 2 -14.59 -6.22 1.58
N VAL A 3 -13.88 -5.22 1.04
CA VAL A 3 -12.84 -5.41 0.02
C VAL A 3 -11.47 -5.16 0.61
N LEU A 4 -10.49 -6.00 0.27
CA LEU A 4 -9.12 -5.84 0.77
C LEU A 4 -8.32 -4.84 -0.06
N ARG A 5 -7.48 -4.11 0.65
CA ARG A 5 -6.51 -3.14 0.16
C ARG A 5 -5.16 -3.43 0.77
N ARG A 6 -4.10 -3.10 0.05
CA ARG A 6 -2.72 -3.27 0.49
C ARG A 6 -1.91 -2.05 0.15
N LEU A 7 -0.98 -1.71 1.04
CA LEU A 7 0.05 -0.72 0.81
C LEU A 7 1.32 -1.48 0.46
N VAL A 8 1.92 -1.16 -0.68
CA VAL A 8 3.12 -1.80 -1.19
C VAL A 8 4.20 -0.75 -1.34
N ALA A 9 5.37 -0.98 -0.73
CA ALA A 9 6.57 -0.20 -1.00
C ALA A 9 7.28 -0.82 -2.21
N VAL A 10 7.56 0.01 -3.21
CA VAL A 10 8.35 -0.39 -4.39
C VAL A 10 9.75 0.17 -4.23
N GLY A 11 10.75 -0.70 -4.19
CA GLY A 11 12.15 -0.36 -4.14
C GLY A 11 12.65 0.28 -5.44
N ARG A 12 13.73 1.05 -5.35
CA ARG A 12 14.42 1.63 -6.52
C ARG A 12 15.05 0.55 -7.41
N ASP A 13 15.26 -0.64 -6.89
CA ASP A 13 15.69 -1.85 -7.60
C ASP A 13 14.52 -2.61 -8.26
N GLY A 14 13.28 -2.13 -8.07
CA GLY A 14 12.06 -2.78 -8.57
C GLY A 14 11.48 -3.85 -7.64
N SER A 15 12.09 -4.12 -6.48
CA SER A 15 11.54 -5.04 -5.50
C SER A 15 10.22 -4.51 -4.91
N GLU A 16 9.30 -5.39 -4.56
CA GLU A 16 8.01 -5.01 -3.97
C GLU A 16 7.84 -5.64 -2.58
N GLN A 17 7.44 -4.84 -1.60
CA GLN A 17 7.15 -5.31 -0.24
C GLN A 17 5.79 -4.82 0.23
N THR A 18 4.93 -5.72 0.69
CA THR A 18 3.67 -5.33 1.31
C THR A 18 3.95 -4.77 2.70
N VAL A 19 3.61 -3.49 2.89
CA VAL A 19 3.78 -2.74 4.15
C VAL A 19 2.64 -3.05 5.11
N ALA A 20 1.41 -3.08 4.59
CA ALA A 20 0.19 -3.35 5.36
C ALA A 20 -0.93 -3.87 4.46
N THR A 21 -1.89 -4.58 5.07
CA THR A 21 -3.15 -5.02 4.43
C THR A 21 -4.31 -4.61 5.33
N TRP A 22 -5.38 -4.06 4.76
CA TRP A 22 -6.59 -3.70 5.50
C TRP A 22 -7.86 -3.96 4.69
N ALA A 23 -8.98 -4.07 5.40
CA ALA A 23 -10.30 -4.22 4.81
C ALA A 23 -11.04 -2.87 4.83
N VAL A 24 -11.65 -2.51 3.70
CA VAL A 24 -12.55 -1.35 3.62
C VAL A 24 -13.97 -1.83 3.31
N PRO A 25 -15.02 -1.21 3.89
CA PRO A 25 -16.39 -1.46 3.47
C PRO A 25 -16.54 -1.14 1.98
N ALA A 26 -17.28 -1.96 1.23
CA ALA A 26 -17.45 -1.77 -0.21
C ALA A 26 -18.08 -0.42 -0.61
N HIS A 27 -18.82 0.21 0.31
CA HIS A 27 -19.56 1.46 0.09
C HIS A 27 -19.29 2.50 1.18
N GLY A 28 -18.11 2.48 1.79
CA GLY A 28 -17.75 3.39 2.88
C GLY A 28 -16.75 4.47 2.46
N THR A 29 -16.99 5.71 2.91
CA THR A 29 -16.04 6.84 2.79
C THR A 29 -15.25 7.09 4.06
N ARG A 30 -15.42 6.22 5.09
CA ARG A 30 -14.75 6.40 6.37
C ARG A 30 -13.24 6.25 6.20
N PRO A 31 -12.43 7.22 6.70
CA PRO A 31 -10.98 7.10 6.70
C PRO A 31 -10.53 5.85 7.43
N ALA A 32 -9.45 5.24 6.96
CA ALA A 32 -8.79 4.11 7.60
C ALA A 32 -7.38 4.54 7.97
N ASP A 33 -7.08 4.52 9.27
CA ASP A 33 -5.71 4.65 9.75
C ASP A 33 -5.03 3.28 9.67
N VAL A 34 -3.87 3.25 9.04
CA VAL A 34 -3.13 2.02 8.77
C VAL A 34 -1.69 2.20 9.18
N THR A 35 -1.21 1.33 10.07
CA THR A 35 0.20 1.24 10.47
C THR A 35 0.80 -0.02 9.88
N GLY A 36 2.02 0.08 9.36
CA GLY A 36 2.75 -1.05 8.80
C GLY A 36 4.24 -0.78 8.74
N GLY A 37 4.99 -1.76 8.25
CA GLY A 37 6.45 -1.68 8.18
C GLY A 37 6.99 -2.44 6.98
N THR A 38 8.18 -2.06 6.54
CA THR A 38 8.92 -2.72 5.46
C THR A 38 10.39 -2.81 5.87
N ALA A 39 11.10 -3.80 5.33
CA ALA A 39 12.55 -3.90 5.51
C ALA A 39 13.30 -2.83 4.68
N LEU A 40 12.65 -2.21 3.68
CA LEU A 40 13.25 -1.13 2.90
C LEU A 40 13.48 0.10 3.79
N ARG A 41 14.70 0.64 3.72
CA ARG A 41 15.01 1.97 4.27
C ARG A 41 14.31 3.04 3.43
N PRO A 42 14.00 4.23 4.00
CA PRO A 42 13.35 5.31 3.26
C PRO A 42 14.04 5.65 1.93
N GLY A 43 15.38 5.77 1.93
CA GLY A 43 16.16 6.04 0.71
C GLY A 43 16.23 4.90 -0.31
N GLN A 44 15.68 3.73 0.00
CA GLN A 44 15.58 2.60 -0.95
C GLN A 44 14.21 2.56 -1.63
N ILE A 45 13.22 3.30 -1.12
CA ILE A 45 11.86 3.31 -1.65
C ILE A 45 11.80 4.29 -2.83
N ALA A 46 11.30 3.80 -3.96
CA ALA A 46 11.02 4.62 -5.12
C ALA A 46 9.65 5.29 -5.00
N ARG A 47 8.65 4.52 -4.53
CA ARG A 47 7.26 4.97 -4.35
C ARG A 47 6.50 3.98 -3.48
N PHE A 48 5.38 4.43 -2.95
CA PHE A 48 4.38 3.55 -2.36
C PHE A 48 3.18 3.41 -3.31
N GLU A 49 2.52 2.25 -3.26
CA GLU A 49 1.33 1.98 -4.05
C GLU A 49 0.23 1.40 -3.17
N VAL A 50 -0.98 1.94 -3.29
CA VAL A 50 -2.17 1.29 -2.76
C VAL A 50 -2.76 0.40 -3.85
N ARG A 51 -2.89 -0.89 -3.56
CA ARG A 51 -3.41 -1.89 -4.49
C ARG A 51 -4.63 -2.61 -3.93
N THR A 52 -5.48 -3.10 -4.83
CA THR A 52 -6.56 -4.04 -4.47
C THR A 52 -5.98 -5.42 -4.13
N ALA A 53 -6.82 -6.28 -3.55
CA ALA A 53 -6.49 -7.70 -3.37
C ALA A 53 -6.06 -8.39 -4.68
N GLY A 54 -6.69 -8.02 -5.79
CA GLY A 54 -6.38 -8.52 -7.14
C GLY A 54 -5.16 -7.88 -7.79
N GLY A 55 -4.44 -6.99 -7.10
CA GLY A 55 -3.21 -6.35 -7.60
C GLY A 55 -3.42 -5.09 -8.43
N GLN A 56 -4.66 -4.67 -8.68
CA GLN A 56 -4.93 -3.41 -9.37
C GLN A 56 -4.41 -2.23 -8.53
N ARG A 57 -3.56 -1.39 -9.14
CA ARG A 57 -3.07 -0.17 -8.53
C ARG A 57 -4.15 0.91 -8.53
N LEU A 58 -4.39 1.49 -7.36
CA LEU A 58 -5.37 2.55 -7.13
C LEU A 58 -4.70 3.92 -7.02
N VAL A 59 -3.62 3.99 -6.24
CA VAL A 59 -2.90 5.23 -5.94
C VAL A 59 -1.41 4.96 -5.88
N THR A 60 -0.63 5.93 -6.33
CA THR A 60 0.83 5.99 -6.14
C THR A 60 1.15 7.20 -5.26
N LEU A 61 2.04 7.02 -4.30
CA LEU A 61 2.51 8.07 -3.40
C LEU A 61 4.03 8.15 -3.49
N ASP A 62 4.54 9.37 -3.50
CA ASP A 62 5.97 9.60 -3.39
C ASP A 62 6.43 9.39 -1.94
N PRO A 63 7.65 8.86 -1.73
CA PRO A 63 8.23 8.80 -0.39
C PRO A 63 8.49 10.22 0.13
N PRO A 64 8.43 10.43 1.46
CA PRO A 64 8.72 11.72 2.08
C PRO A 64 10.19 12.14 1.95
#